data_AF-A0A0G3GUX2-F1
#
_entry.id   AF-A0A0G3GUX2-F1
#
_cell.length_a   1.000
_cell.length_b   1.000
_cell.length_c   1.000
_cell.angle_alpha   90.00
_cell.angle_beta   90.00
_cell.angle_gamma   90.00
#
_symmetry.space_group_name_H-M   'P 1'
#
loop_
_entity.id
_entity.type
_entity.pdbx_description
1 polymer ?
#
loop_
_entity_poly.entity_id
_entity_poly.type
_entity_poly.pdbx_seq_one_letter_code
_entity_poly.pdbx_strand_id
1 'polypeptide(L)'
;MDDTSLYDDREDLRVYDEFEESGFLERHAYSDFVRACMDFAEHEVVPRGRYVEPLANIALGRDFMDGKVTKEDLADHRDRTWRNAIKLSEPDDNIDMVTIFFTDYEFLTDSPSPEQQDPFDFLFFHWLMQVDSSLPRAFMDSLRKLDHHSE
;
A
#
# COMPACT_ATOMS: atom_id res chain seq x y z
N MET A 1 -36.67 7.62 -1.42
CA MET A 1 -35.27 7.94 -1.69
C MET A 1 -34.50 6.80 -1.09
N ASP A 2 -34.09 5.86 -1.95
CA ASP A 2 -33.28 4.73 -1.54
C ASP A 2 -31.87 5.23 -1.26
N ASP A 3 -31.48 5.14 0.01
CA ASP A 3 -30.18 5.52 0.56
C ASP A 3 -29.18 4.36 0.43
N THR A 4 -29.17 3.72 -0.75
CA THR A 4 -28.36 2.52 -1.04
C THR A 4 -27.29 2.76 -2.10
N SER A 5 -27.26 3.91 -2.78
CA SER A 5 -26.28 4.17 -3.85
C SER A 5 -24.92 4.66 -3.35
N LEU A 6 -24.73 4.84 -2.04
CA LEU A 6 -23.44 5.26 -1.46
C LEU A 6 -22.50 4.08 -1.15
N TYR A 7 -23.03 2.85 -1.12
CA TYR A 7 -22.26 1.63 -0.87
C TYR A 7 -21.83 0.91 -2.16
N ASP A 8 -22.36 1.29 -3.32
CA ASP A 8 -22.08 0.60 -4.60
C ASP A 8 -20.69 0.93 -5.18
N ASP A 9 -20.03 1.99 -4.68
CA ASP A 9 -18.74 2.49 -5.18
C ASP A 9 -17.53 2.11 -4.30
N ARG A 10 -17.70 1.36 -3.20
CA ARG A 10 -16.61 0.96 -2.27
C ARG A 10 -16.00 -0.39 -2.64
N GLU A 11 -15.38 -0.46 -3.81
CA GLU A 11 -14.66 -1.66 -4.26
C GLU A 11 -13.51 -2.02 -3.29
N ASP A 12 -12.89 -1.03 -2.62
CA ASP A 12 -11.90 -1.26 -1.56
C ASP A 12 -12.43 -2.15 -0.43
N LEU A 13 -13.61 -1.84 0.11
CA LEU A 13 -14.22 -2.61 1.20
C LEU A 13 -14.55 -4.03 0.76
N ARG A 14 -15.20 -4.16 -0.40
CA ARG A 14 -15.61 -5.48 -0.92
C ARG A 14 -14.41 -6.38 -1.19
N VAL A 15 -13.36 -5.83 -1.79
CA VAL A 15 -12.14 -6.58 -2.07
C VAL A 15 -11.39 -6.90 -0.77
N TYR A 16 -11.39 -5.98 0.21
CA TYR A 16 -10.77 -6.21 1.49
C TYR A 16 -11.48 -7.32 2.29
N ASP A 17 -12.81 -7.37 2.28
CA ASP A 17 -13.58 -8.48 2.88
C ASP A 17 -13.15 -9.82 2.25
N GLU A 18 -12.99 -9.88 0.92
CA GLU A 18 -12.48 -11.08 0.24
C GLU A 18 -11.02 -11.40 0.62
N PHE A 19 -10.20 -10.39 0.89
CA PHE A 19 -8.83 -10.57 1.35
C PHE A 19 -8.80 -11.17 2.76
N GLU A 20 -9.62 -10.67 3.69
CA GLU A 20 -9.76 -11.24 5.03
C GLU A 20 -10.28 -12.68 4.97
N GLU A 21 -11.35 -12.93 4.22
CA GLU A 21 -11.92 -14.27 4.02
C GLU A 21 -10.92 -15.25 3.39
N SER A 22 -9.99 -14.73 2.57
CA SER A 22 -8.95 -15.56 1.97
C SER A 22 -7.96 -16.10 2.98
N GLY A 23 -7.82 -15.51 4.18
CA GLY A 23 -6.83 -15.90 5.18
C GLY A 23 -5.38 -15.75 4.70
N PHE A 24 -5.09 -14.80 3.81
CA PHE A 24 -3.76 -14.63 3.23
C PHE A 24 -2.68 -14.40 4.32
N LEU A 25 -2.91 -13.47 5.25
CA LEU A 25 -1.99 -13.17 6.36
C LEU A 25 -1.92 -14.29 7.42
N GLU A 26 -2.84 -15.25 7.40
CA GLU A 26 -2.74 -16.45 8.25
C GLU A 26 -1.79 -17.50 7.66
N ARG A 27 -1.62 -17.49 6.34
CA ARG A 27 -0.77 -18.45 5.60
C ARG A 27 0.60 -17.90 5.23
N HIS A 28 0.71 -16.59 5.04
CA HIS A 28 1.93 -15.91 4.60
C HIS A 28 2.45 -14.99 5.69
N ALA A 29 3.77 -14.79 5.74
CA ALA A 29 4.31 -13.79 6.65
C ALA A 29 3.88 -12.39 6.20
N TYR A 30 3.65 -11.48 7.15
CA TYR A 30 3.32 -10.09 6.81
C TYR A 30 4.40 -9.42 5.93
N SER A 31 5.67 -9.82 6.06
CA SER A 31 6.73 -9.37 5.15
C SER A 31 6.49 -9.73 3.69
N ASP A 32 5.80 -10.84 3.41
CA ASP A 32 5.48 -11.27 2.06
C ASP A 32 4.34 -10.42 1.48
N PHE A 33 3.36 -10.06 2.32
CA PHE A 33 2.34 -9.04 1.98
C PHE A 33 3.00 -7.70 1.64
N VAL A 34 3.88 -7.19 2.49
CA VAL A 34 4.58 -5.91 2.26
C VAL A 34 5.37 -5.92 0.95
N ARG A 35 6.08 -7.02 0.65
CA ARG A 35 6.80 -7.17 -0.63
C ARG A 35 5.83 -7.19 -1.82
N ALA A 36 4.71 -7.91 -1.71
CA ALA A 36 3.68 -7.90 -2.74
C ALA A 36 3.09 -6.49 -2.96
N CYS A 37 2.87 -5.71 -1.90
CA CYS A 37 2.45 -4.32 -1.99
C CYS A 37 3.47 -3.46 -2.75
N MET A 38 4.77 -3.59 -2.45
CA MET A 38 5.83 -2.85 -3.13
C MET A 38 5.94 -3.22 -4.61
N ASP A 39 5.93 -4.52 -4.93
CA ASP A 39 6.02 -5.01 -6.30
C ASP A 39 4.81 -4.57 -7.12
N PHE A 40 3.60 -4.67 -6.55
CA PHE A 40 2.39 -4.20 -7.18
C PHE A 40 2.42 -2.68 -7.38
N ALA A 41 2.83 -1.92 -6.37
CA ALA A 41 2.92 -0.47 -6.49
C ALA A 41 3.89 -0.04 -7.60
N GLU A 42 5.07 -0.66 -7.69
CA GLU A 42 6.07 -0.36 -8.72
C GLU A 42 5.53 -0.61 -10.14
N HIS A 43 4.77 -1.69 -10.33
CA HIS A 43 4.33 -2.13 -11.66
C HIS A 43 2.97 -1.59 -12.09
N GLU A 44 2.05 -1.33 -11.16
CA GLU A 44 0.65 -1.01 -11.47
C GLU A 44 0.21 0.38 -10.97
N VAL A 45 0.84 0.91 -9.92
CA VAL A 45 0.50 2.20 -9.31
C VAL A 45 1.38 3.32 -9.87
N VAL A 46 2.70 3.21 -9.69
CA VAL A 46 3.67 4.24 -10.09
C VAL A 46 3.58 4.63 -11.58
N PRO A 47 3.39 3.70 -12.54
CA PRO A 47 3.30 4.07 -13.96
C PRO A 47 2.11 4.97 -14.33
N ARG A 48 1.15 5.16 -13.41
CA ARG A 48 0.00 6.06 -13.59
C ARG A 48 0.34 7.52 -13.26
N GLY A 49 1.45 7.75 -12.58
CA GLY A 49 1.94 9.07 -12.21
C GLY A 49 2.95 9.65 -13.21
N ARG A 50 3.43 10.85 -12.91
CA ARG A 50 4.38 11.60 -13.78
C ARG A 50 5.74 11.86 -13.15
N TYR A 51 5.94 11.53 -11.88
CA TYR A 51 7.16 11.84 -11.13
C TYR A 51 7.80 10.59 -10.52
N VAL A 52 9.10 10.69 -10.23
CA VAL A 52 9.97 9.53 -9.94
C VAL A 52 10.15 9.22 -8.45
N GLU A 53 9.78 10.15 -7.56
CA GLU A 53 9.88 9.97 -6.09
C GLU A 53 9.19 8.69 -5.56
N PRO A 54 8.04 8.24 -6.12
CA PRO A 54 7.39 7.00 -5.66
C PRO A 54 8.30 5.76 -5.78
N LEU A 55 9.17 5.71 -6.79
CA LEU A 55 10.16 4.63 -6.93
C LEU A 55 11.24 4.69 -5.85
N ALA A 56 11.64 5.90 -5.42
CA ALA A 56 12.61 6.06 -4.34
C ALA A 56 12.05 5.56 -3.01
N ASN A 57 10.76 5.83 -2.73
CA ASN A 57 10.08 5.32 -1.53
C ASN A 57 10.02 3.77 -1.54
N ILE A 58 9.66 3.17 -2.67
CA ILE A 58 9.63 1.70 -2.83
C ILE A 58 11.03 1.11 -2.63
N ALA A 59 12.05 1.69 -3.27
CA ALA A 59 13.43 1.21 -3.15
C ALA A 59 13.93 1.28 -1.69
N LEU A 60 13.63 2.37 -0.99
CA LEU A 60 13.99 2.54 0.41
C LEU A 60 13.31 1.50 1.32
N GLY A 61 12.02 1.23 1.10
CA GLY A 61 11.30 0.20 1.83
C GLY A 61 11.92 -1.19 1.64
N ARG A 62 12.31 -1.54 0.40
CA ARG A 62 13.03 -2.80 0.12
C ARG A 62 14.38 -2.85 0.82
N ASP A 63 15.15 -1.77 0.77
CA ASP A 63 16.45 -1.71 1.44
C ASP A 63 16.31 -1.86 2.97
N PHE A 64 15.22 -1.36 3.56
CA PHE A 64 14.93 -1.58 4.98
C PHE A 64 14.61 -3.06 5.27
N MET A 65 13.75 -3.67 4.45
CA MET A 65 13.38 -5.09 4.57
C MET A 65 14.59 -6.02 4.40
N ASP A 66 15.61 -5.59 3.66
CA ASP A 66 16.88 -6.29 3.48
C ASP A 66 17.92 -5.97 4.58
N GLY A 67 17.59 -5.08 5.53
CA GLY A 67 18.49 -4.66 6.62
C GLY A 67 19.64 -3.76 6.19
N LYS A 68 19.53 -3.09 5.03
CA LYS A 68 20.56 -2.17 4.50
C LYS A 68 20.42 -0.75 5.02
N VAL A 69 19.20 -0.35 5.42
CA VAL A 69 18.91 0.95 6.04
C VAL A 69 18.19 0.75 7.37
N THR A 70 18.28 1.74 8.26
CA THR A 70 17.70 1.67 9.60
C THR A 70 16.32 2.33 9.69
N LYS A 71 15.68 2.22 10.85
CA LYS A 71 14.44 2.96 11.16
C LYS A 71 14.66 4.47 11.09
N GLU A 72 15.82 4.96 11.52
CA GLU A 72 16.17 6.37 11.46
C GLU A 72 16.30 6.86 10.01
N ASP A 73 16.88 6.05 9.12
CA ASP A 73 16.97 6.38 7.69
C ASP A 73 15.58 6.52 7.06
N LEU A 74 14.64 5.63 7.42
CA LEU A 74 13.23 5.73 7.00
C LEU A 74 12.58 7.03 7.48
N ALA A 75 12.72 7.34 8.77
CA ALA A 75 12.14 8.53 9.38
C ALA A 75 12.71 9.83 8.76
N ASP A 76 14.03 9.90 8.57
CA ASP A 76 14.70 11.04 7.96
C ASP A 76 14.22 11.25 6.51
N HIS A 77 14.04 10.17 5.76
CA HIS A 77 13.51 10.25 4.40
C HIS A 77 12.07 10.74 4.40
N ARG A 78 11.19 10.12 5.20
CA ARG A 78 9.80 10.53 5.36
C ARG A 78 9.70 12.01 5.71
N ASP A 79 10.45 12.49 6.69
CA ASP A 79 10.46 13.90 7.10
C ASP A 79 10.91 14.85 5.98
N ARG A 80 11.86 14.43 5.13
CA ARG A 80 12.25 15.22 3.95
C ARG A 80 11.14 15.24 2.91
N THR A 81 10.51 14.10 2.64
CA THR A 81 9.38 14.00 1.70
C THR A 81 8.23 14.89 2.15
N TRP A 82 7.82 14.83 3.42
CA TRP A 82 6.77 15.70 3.98
C TRP A 82 7.13 17.19 3.93
N ARG A 83 8.38 17.56 4.26
CA ARG A 83 8.83 18.96 4.17
C ARG A 83 8.87 19.49 2.74
N ASN A 84 9.14 18.61 1.79
CA ASN A 84 9.21 18.93 0.37
C ASN A 84 7.90 18.63 -0.36
N ALA A 85 6.82 18.27 0.36
CA ALA A 85 5.55 17.93 -0.23
C ALA A 85 5.02 19.10 -1.07
N ILE A 86 5.28 19.02 -2.37
CA ILE A 86 4.61 19.84 -3.38
C ILE A 86 3.16 19.37 -3.34
N LYS A 87 2.19 20.29 -3.34
CA LYS A 87 0.80 19.92 -3.59
C LYS A 87 0.71 19.35 -5.01
N LEU A 88 0.83 18.04 -5.12
CA LEU A 88 0.69 17.31 -6.38
C LEU A 88 -0.78 17.39 -6.79
N SER A 89 -1.05 17.40 -8.09
CA SER A 89 -2.40 17.20 -8.58
C SER A 89 -2.70 15.70 -8.59
N GLU A 90 -3.95 15.29 -8.40
CA GLU A 90 -4.35 13.92 -8.70
C GLU A 90 -3.98 13.52 -10.14
N PRO A 91 -3.55 12.25 -10.38
CA PRO A 91 -3.45 11.15 -9.42
C PRO A 91 -2.13 11.10 -8.64
N ASP A 92 -1.20 12.03 -8.92
CA ASP A 92 0.16 12.00 -8.37
C ASP A 92 0.14 12.08 -6.83
N ASP A 93 -0.75 12.87 -6.23
CA ASP A 93 -0.92 12.96 -4.76
C ASP A 93 -1.30 11.61 -4.13
N ASN A 94 -2.25 10.89 -4.74
CA ASN A 94 -2.70 9.59 -4.25
C ASN A 94 -1.61 8.51 -4.43
N ILE A 95 -0.81 8.59 -5.49
CA ILE A 95 0.35 7.70 -5.70
C ILE A 95 1.42 7.95 -4.63
N ASP A 96 1.66 9.22 -4.26
CA ASP A 96 2.57 9.55 -3.17
C ASP A 96 2.10 8.92 -1.86
N MET A 97 0.80 9.07 -1.57
CA MET A 97 0.19 8.49 -0.37
C MET A 97 0.27 6.96 -0.34
N VAL A 98 0.15 6.26 -1.47
CA VAL A 98 0.40 4.81 -1.53
C VAL A 98 1.86 4.50 -1.22
N THR A 99 2.80 5.20 -1.85
CA THR A 99 4.21 4.84 -1.74
C THR A 99 4.88 5.30 -0.45
N ILE A 100 4.32 6.29 0.25
CA ILE A 100 4.86 6.76 1.53
C ILE A 100 4.74 5.71 2.64
N PHE A 101 3.79 4.76 2.54
CA PHE A 101 3.73 3.59 3.44
C PHE A 101 5.02 2.79 3.42
N PHE A 102 5.72 2.73 2.28
CA PHE A 102 7.00 2.03 2.16
C PHE A 102 8.16 2.77 2.84
N THR A 103 7.89 3.95 3.41
CA THR A 103 8.81 4.70 4.26
C THR A 103 8.40 4.66 5.74
N ASP A 104 7.26 4.02 6.06
CA ASP A 104 6.72 3.94 7.40
C ASP A 104 7.16 2.65 8.10
N TYR A 105 7.94 2.80 9.17
CA TYR A 105 8.40 1.67 9.97
C TYR A 105 7.25 0.80 10.51
N GLU A 106 6.15 1.42 10.95
CA GLU A 106 5.02 0.69 11.54
C GLU A 106 4.33 -0.17 10.48
N PHE A 107 4.15 0.38 9.28
CA PHE A 107 3.63 -0.37 8.13
C PHE A 107 4.56 -1.52 7.73
N LEU A 108 5.87 -1.29 7.67
CA LEU A 108 6.84 -2.31 7.22
C LEU A 108 7.03 -3.46 8.22
N THR A 109 6.71 -3.25 9.48
CA THR A 109 6.99 -4.21 10.57
C THR A 109 5.75 -4.72 11.31
N ASP A 110 4.56 -4.45 10.78
CA ASP A 110 3.27 -4.77 11.43
C ASP A 110 3.24 -4.35 12.91
N SER A 111 3.71 -3.13 13.16
CA SER A 111 3.85 -2.59 14.52
C SER A 111 3.02 -1.32 14.69
N PRO A 112 1.68 -1.41 14.55
CA PRO A 112 0.81 -0.24 14.59
C PRO A 112 0.88 0.46 15.95
N SER A 113 0.90 1.79 15.93
CA SER A 113 0.74 2.57 17.16
C SER A 113 -0.63 2.33 17.82
N PRO A 114 -0.76 2.52 19.15
CA PRO A 114 -2.05 2.37 19.84
C PRO A 114 -3.16 3.32 19.37
N GLU A 115 -2.80 4.38 18.64
CA GLU A 115 -3.72 5.38 18.11
C GLU A 115 -4.24 5.03 16.71
N GLN A 116 -3.66 4.01 16.07
CA GLN A 116 -4.07 3.56 14.76
C GLN A 116 -5.45 2.92 14.81
N GLN A 117 -6.38 3.45 14.01
CA GLN A 117 -7.78 3.02 14.00
C GLN A 117 -8.01 1.86 13.03
N ASP A 118 -7.42 1.96 11.84
CA ASP A 118 -7.59 0.97 10.77
C ASP A 118 -6.29 0.19 10.56
N PRO A 119 -6.38 -1.12 10.24
CA PRO A 119 -5.19 -1.94 10.02
C PRO A 119 -4.50 -1.54 8.70
N PHE A 120 -3.20 -1.79 8.62
CA PHE A 120 -2.36 -1.29 7.53
C PHE A 120 -2.68 -1.89 6.17
N ASP A 121 -3.05 -3.16 6.15
CA ASP A 121 -3.55 -3.86 4.98
C ASP A 121 -4.81 -3.17 4.43
N PHE A 122 -5.79 -2.88 5.29
CA PHE A 122 -6.99 -2.12 4.90
C PHE A 122 -6.64 -0.75 4.31
N LEU A 123 -5.78 0.00 4.98
CA LEU A 123 -5.33 1.32 4.52
C LEU A 123 -4.70 1.23 3.13
N PHE A 124 -3.91 0.19 2.85
CA PHE A 124 -3.33 -0.02 1.53
C PHE A 124 -4.41 -0.21 0.46
N PHE A 125 -5.41 -1.08 0.67
CA PHE A 125 -6.53 -1.25 -0.27
C PHE A 125 -7.31 0.05 -0.48
N HIS A 126 -7.53 0.82 0.58
CA HIS A 126 -8.20 2.11 0.50
C HIS A 126 -7.45 3.09 -0.41
N TRP A 127 -6.13 3.22 -0.24
CA TRP A 127 -5.32 4.13 -1.04
C TRP A 127 -5.17 3.69 -2.50
N LEU A 128 -5.16 2.38 -2.78
CA LEU A 128 -5.26 1.89 -4.15
C LEU A 128 -6.54 2.39 -4.85
N MET A 129 -7.68 2.36 -4.16
CA MET A 129 -8.94 2.87 -4.70
C MET A 129 -8.89 4.37 -4.98
N GLN A 130 -8.19 5.16 -4.14
CA GLN A 130 -8.01 6.60 -4.37
C GLN A 130 -7.19 6.88 -5.64
N VAL A 131 -6.26 6.00 -6.01
CA VAL A 131 -5.51 6.12 -7.27
C VAL A 131 -6.38 5.75 -8.47
N ASP A 132 -7.02 4.58 -8.43
CA ASP A 132 -7.93 4.08 -9.46
C ASP A 132 -8.79 2.93 -8.89
N SER A 133 -10.11 2.98 -9.11
CA SER A 133 -11.07 2.04 -8.53
C SER A 133 -10.87 0.57 -8.95
N SER A 134 -10.10 0.30 -10.01
CA SER A 134 -9.77 -1.06 -10.44
C SER A 134 -8.57 -1.67 -9.70
N LEU A 135 -7.75 -0.85 -9.03
CA LEU A 135 -6.50 -1.31 -8.40
C LEU A 135 -6.70 -2.24 -7.20
N PRO A 136 -7.68 -2.04 -6.29
CA PRO A 136 -7.93 -3.00 -5.21
C PRO A 136 -8.12 -4.43 -5.75
N ARG A 137 -9.00 -4.58 -6.74
CA ARG A 137 -9.28 -5.87 -7.39
C ARG A 137 -8.03 -6.46 -8.05
N ALA A 138 -7.31 -5.64 -8.82
CA ALA A 138 -6.08 -6.07 -9.49
C ALA A 138 -5.01 -6.55 -8.50
N PHE A 139 -4.89 -5.89 -7.35
CA PHE A 139 -3.98 -6.31 -6.29
C PHE A 139 -4.40 -7.64 -5.68
N MET A 140 -5.68 -7.82 -5.35
CA MET A 140 -6.18 -9.11 -4.84
C MET A 140 -5.95 -10.27 -5.82
N ASP A 141 -6.16 -10.04 -7.12
CA ASP A 141 -5.87 -11.05 -8.14
C ASP A 141 -4.37 -11.34 -8.28
N SER A 142 -3.50 -10.37 -7.97
CA SER A 142 -2.06 -10.58 -7.89
C SER A 142 -1.66 -11.45 -6.68
N LEU A 143 -2.26 -11.21 -5.51
CA LEU A 143 -2.03 -12.02 -4.31
C LEU A 143 -2.48 -13.47 -4.50
N ARG A 144 -3.62 -13.69 -5.16
CA ARG A 144 -4.11 -15.03 -5.50
C ARG A 144 -3.09 -15.80 -6.35
N LYS A 145 -2.42 -15.15 -7.31
CA LYS A 145 -1.39 -15.80 -8.14
C LYS A 145 -0.17 -16.21 -7.32
N LEU A 146 0.22 -15.41 -6.33
CA LEU A 146 1.32 -15.76 -5.41
C LEU A 146 0.98 -17.02 -4.60
N ASP A 147 -0.27 -17.14 -4.13
CA ASP A 147 -0.74 -18.30 -3.36
C ASP A 147 -0.68 -19.60 -4.18
N HIS A 148 -1.07 -19.55 -5.46
CA HIS A 148 -1.07 -20.72 -6.36
C HIS A 148 0.33 -21.14 -6.85
N HIS A 149 1.36 -20.34 -6.62
CA HIS A 149 2.74 -20.70 -6.94
C HIS A 149 3.51 -21.31 -5.75
N SER A 150 2.86 -21.42 -4.60
CA SER A 150 3.44 -21.96 -3.36
C SER A 150 3.02 -23.42 -3.06
N GLU A 151 2.19 -24.03 -3.92
CA GLU A 151 1.82 -25.45 -3.92
C GLU A 151 2.64 -26.27 -4.95
#